data_AF-A0A8I0KU93-F1
#
_entry.id   AF-A0A8I0KU93-F1
#
_cell.length_a   1.000
_cell.length_b   1.000
_cell.length_c   1.000
_cell.angle_alpha   90.00
_cell.angle_beta   90.00
_cell.angle_gamma   90.00
#
_symmetry.space_group_name_H-M   'P 1'
#
loop_
_entity.id
_entity.type
_entity.pdbx_description
1 polymer ?
#
loop_
_entity_poly.entity_id
_entity_poly.type
_entity_poly.pdbx_seq_one_letter_code
_entity_poly.pdbx_strand_id
1 'polypeptide(L)'
;MTCGLVLVAHSRPLAEAARDLALTMTGGRDIALAVAAGSADGGIGTDAMAVLDAVNSVAERCDDVLVFVDLGSAIMSAQTALEFAEPDVAARTHISRAPLVEGVVAAAAKAALGTDWRGVEAEARRGLKPKETLVDDDLAADPTPTVDDVDTVADEGLTDPPPDPFSPLLPRMEYTLDLNPEGYVSTGEAARELERFEVARARAAAALERIARSYDDTTEAGREIATIVRMIVALVNDRRLSRMAAADLAETPDAFRVVEERLDSLAGKIAAAPTSQLREQSIDVRLVSRLILGALAEQPLAGVANGREITTPCVIVLPELDAISAALLRPGPVTGVEVHGYSDTGHGPNIARLLGVPVRAVARD
;
A
#
# COMPACT_ATOMS: atom_id res chain seq x y z
N MET A 1 -30.11 -10.59 23.69
CA MET A 1 -30.07 -11.02 22.29
C MET A 1 -28.65 -11.49 22.02
N THR A 2 -28.50 -12.74 21.65
CA THR A 2 -27.23 -13.42 21.40
C THR A 2 -26.86 -13.34 19.92
N CYS A 3 -25.60 -13.06 19.61
CA CYS A 3 -25.10 -12.95 18.25
C CYS A 3 -24.22 -14.17 17.93
N GLY A 4 -24.59 -14.91 16.88
CA GLY A 4 -23.76 -15.98 16.32
C GLY A 4 -23.01 -15.51 15.07
N LEU A 5 -21.94 -16.20 14.71
CA LEU A 5 -21.00 -15.76 13.67
C LEU A 5 -20.95 -16.78 12.52
N VAL A 6 -20.86 -16.29 11.29
CA VAL A 6 -20.60 -17.13 10.09
C VAL A 6 -19.40 -16.56 9.34
N LEU A 7 -18.41 -17.40 9.04
CA LEU A 7 -17.27 -17.04 8.22
C LEU A 7 -17.46 -17.56 6.80
N VAL A 8 -17.39 -16.65 5.83
CA VAL A 8 -17.48 -16.95 4.41
C VAL A 8 -16.17 -16.56 3.74
N ALA A 9 -15.49 -17.53 3.12
CA ALA A 9 -14.22 -17.26 2.46
C ALA A 9 -13.99 -18.16 1.25
N HIS A 10 -13.12 -17.71 0.35
CA HIS A 10 -12.73 -18.51 -0.81
C HIS A 10 -11.89 -19.72 -0.43
N SER A 11 -11.08 -19.58 0.63
CA SER A 11 -10.14 -20.59 1.09
C SER A 11 -10.63 -21.22 2.39
N ARG A 12 -10.92 -22.53 2.35
CA ARG A 12 -11.29 -23.30 3.55
C ARG A 12 -10.17 -23.32 4.61
N PRO A 13 -8.89 -23.58 4.26
CA PRO A 13 -7.80 -23.52 5.24
C PRO A 13 -7.71 -22.16 5.97
N LEU A 14 -7.95 -21.05 5.24
CA LEU A 14 -7.96 -19.72 5.85
C LEU A 14 -9.12 -19.54 6.83
N ALA A 15 -10.34 -19.92 6.43
CA ALA A 15 -11.52 -19.76 7.27
C ALA A 15 -11.46 -20.64 8.54
N GLU A 16 -10.94 -21.86 8.41
CA GLU A 16 -10.73 -22.76 9.56
C GLU A 16 -9.68 -22.20 10.52
N ALA A 17 -8.54 -21.72 10.01
CA ALA A 17 -7.51 -21.09 10.84
C ALA A 17 -8.04 -19.82 11.55
N ALA A 18 -8.83 -19.00 10.84
CA ALA A 18 -9.45 -17.81 11.42
C ALA A 18 -10.48 -18.17 12.50
N ARG A 19 -11.33 -19.19 12.27
CA ARG A 19 -12.24 -19.73 13.29
C ARG A 19 -11.48 -20.18 14.53
N ASP A 20 -10.44 -20.99 14.36
CA ASP A 20 -9.73 -21.60 15.48
C ASP A 20 -9.05 -20.52 16.34
N LEU A 21 -8.50 -19.48 15.70
CA LEU A 21 -7.99 -18.30 16.39
C LEU A 21 -9.09 -17.57 17.17
N ALA A 22 -10.25 -17.36 16.56
CA ALA A 22 -11.40 -16.70 17.18
C ALA A 22 -11.91 -17.45 18.41
N LEU A 23 -12.02 -18.78 18.29
CA LEU A 23 -12.45 -19.66 19.38
C LEU A 23 -11.46 -19.64 20.55
N THR A 24 -10.16 -19.50 20.28
CA THR A 24 -9.14 -19.35 21.33
C THR A 24 -9.40 -18.11 22.19
N MET A 25 -9.90 -17.03 21.60
CA MET A 25 -10.20 -15.78 22.33
C MET A 25 -11.50 -15.82 23.16
N THR A 26 -12.31 -16.87 23.04
CA THR A 26 -13.57 -16.98 23.80
C THR A 26 -13.38 -17.34 25.27
N GLY A 27 -12.18 -17.81 25.65
CA GLY A 27 -11.89 -18.31 27.00
C GLY A 27 -12.65 -19.58 27.35
N GLY A 28 -12.95 -20.43 26.34
CA GLY A 28 -13.67 -21.69 26.52
C GLY A 28 -15.20 -21.55 26.63
N ARG A 29 -15.75 -20.35 26.39
CA ARG A 29 -17.19 -20.15 26.28
C ARG A 29 -17.69 -20.64 24.92
N ASP A 30 -18.78 -21.38 24.93
CA ASP A 30 -19.43 -21.84 23.72
C ASP A 30 -20.11 -20.66 23.00
N ILE A 31 -19.72 -20.44 21.75
CA ILE A 31 -20.36 -19.49 20.83
C ILE A 31 -20.79 -20.22 19.56
N ALA A 32 -21.91 -19.83 18.97
CA ALA A 32 -22.29 -20.33 17.66
C ALA A 32 -21.41 -19.68 16.59
N LEU A 33 -20.52 -20.48 15.99
CA LEU A 33 -19.64 -20.06 14.91
C LEU A 33 -19.59 -21.14 13.83
N ALA A 34 -20.02 -20.82 12.61
CA ALA A 34 -19.97 -21.72 11.46
C ALA A 34 -19.04 -21.19 10.35
N VAL A 35 -18.52 -22.10 9.53
CA VAL A 35 -17.64 -21.79 8.39
C VAL A 35 -18.29 -22.28 7.10
N ALA A 36 -18.39 -21.41 6.10
CA ALA A 36 -18.80 -21.71 4.74
C ALA A 36 -17.70 -21.24 3.78
N ALA A 37 -16.79 -22.15 3.41
CA ALA A 37 -15.62 -21.78 2.61
C ALA A 37 -15.23 -22.83 1.57
N GLY A 38 -14.70 -22.36 0.44
CA GLY A 38 -14.38 -23.18 -0.72
C GLY A 38 -15.57 -23.37 -1.66
N SER A 39 -15.29 -23.83 -2.88
CA SER A 39 -16.33 -24.30 -3.80
C SER A 39 -16.87 -25.66 -3.38
N ALA A 40 -17.99 -26.08 -3.97
CA ALA A 40 -18.58 -27.41 -3.77
C ALA A 40 -17.59 -28.56 -4.07
N ASP A 41 -16.66 -28.34 -5.01
CA ASP A 41 -15.61 -29.30 -5.40
C ASP A 41 -14.35 -29.25 -4.50
N GLY A 42 -14.37 -28.45 -3.41
CA GLY A 42 -13.28 -28.35 -2.43
C GLY A 42 -12.12 -27.43 -2.84
N GLY A 43 -12.25 -26.71 -3.96
CA GLY A 43 -11.27 -25.73 -4.42
C GLY A 43 -11.50 -24.32 -3.87
N ILE A 44 -10.71 -23.36 -4.35
CA ILE A 44 -10.89 -21.94 -4.03
C ILE A 44 -12.20 -21.45 -4.66
N GLY A 45 -13.11 -20.91 -3.84
CA GLY A 45 -14.42 -20.45 -4.29
C GLY A 45 -15.40 -20.26 -3.13
N THR A 46 -16.63 -19.85 -3.42
CA THR A 46 -17.70 -19.73 -2.42
C THR A 46 -18.96 -20.42 -2.94
N ASP A 47 -19.61 -21.20 -2.10
CA ASP A 47 -20.88 -21.86 -2.40
C ASP A 47 -22.01 -21.22 -1.58
N ALA A 48 -22.97 -20.58 -2.26
CA ALA A 48 -24.09 -19.90 -1.62
C ALA A 48 -24.98 -20.85 -0.79
N MET A 49 -25.10 -22.13 -1.18
CA MET A 49 -25.89 -23.09 -0.41
C MET A 49 -25.17 -23.47 0.89
N ALA A 50 -23.85 -23.65 0.86
CA ALA A 50 -23.07 -23.85 2.06
C ALA A 50 -23.13 -22.64 3.01
N VAL A 51 -23.21 -21.41 2.47
CA VAL A 51 -23.43 -20.20 3.27
C VAL A 51 -24.82 -20.20 3.91
N LEU A 52 -25.86 -20.56 3.16
CA LEU A 52 -27.22 -20.69 3.69
C LEU A 52 -27.29 -21.70 4.84
N ASP A 53 -26.69 -22.88 4.64
CA ASP A 53 -26.66 -23.93 5.67
C ASP A 53 -25.94 -23.46 6.94
N ALA A 54 -24.80 -22.77 6.78
CA ALA A 54 -24.06 -22.18 7.90
C ALA A 54 -24.89 -21.13 8.64
N VAL A 55 -25.57 -20.23 7.92
CA VAL A 55 -26.47 -19.22 8.50
C VAL A 55 -27.60 -19.87 9.28
N ASN A 56 -28.29 -20.85 8.70
CA ASN A 56 -29.39 -21.56 9.37
C ASN A 56 -28.91 -22.26 10.65
N SER A 57 -27.77 -22.95 10.60
CA SER A 57 -27.20 -23.64 11.77
C SER A 57 -26.88 -22.70 12.93
N VAL A 58 -26.50 -21.45 12.63
CA VAL A 58 -26.21 -20.44 13.64
C VAL A 58 -27.50 -19.78 14.13
N ALA A 59 -28.46 -19.51 13.24
CA ALA A 59 -29.75 -18.92 13.54
C ALA A 59 -30.61 -19.80 14.48
N GLU A 60 -30.44 -21.13 14.43
CA GLU A 60 -31.09 -22.07 15.37
C GLU A 60 -30.62 -21.87 16.82
N ARG A 61 -29.44 -21.28 17.04
CA ARG A 61 -28.80 -21.15 18.35
C ARG A 61 -28.74 -19.72 18.87
N CYS A 62 -28.99 -18.72 18.03
CA CYS A 62 -28.73 -17.31 18.36
C CYS A 62 -29.82 -16.38 17.84
N ASP A 63 -29.99 -15.24 18.52
CA ASP A 63 -30.99 -14.21 18.18
C ASP A 63 -30.67 -13.47 16.87
N ASP A 64 -29.39 -13.30 16.55
CA ASP A 64 -28.94 -12.62 15.33
C ASP A 64 -27.71 -13.35 14.77
N VAL A 65 -27.49 -13.24 13.46
CA VAL A 65 -26.35 -13.83 12.76
C VAL A 65 -25.50 -12.73 12.13
N LEU A 66 -24.20 -12.72 12.40
CA LEU A 66 -23.23 -11.82 11.78
C LEU A 66 -22.31 -12.59 10.83
N VAL A 67 -22.38 -12.25 9.55
CA VAL A 67 -21.64 -12.91 8.46
C VAL A 67 -20.39 -12.10 8.12
N PHE A 68 -19.23 -12.73 8.20
CA PHE A 68 -17.94 -12.19 7.79
C PHE A 68 -17.55 -12.76 6.43
N VAL A 69 -17.00 -11.90 5.57
CA VAL A 69 -16.69 -12.21 4.18
C VAL A 69 -15.28 -11.72 3.86
N ASP A 70 -14.57 -12.41 2.96
CA ASP A 70 -13.20 -12.06 2.59
C ASP A 70 -13.11 -11.03 1.45
N LEU A 71 -13.54 -11.40 0.25
CA LEU A 71 -13.40 -10.66 -1.00
C LEU A 71 -14.77 -10.44 -1.65
N GLY A 72 -14.82 -9.58 -2.66
CA GLY A 72 -16.06 -9.08 -3.26
C GLY A 72 -17.07 -10.16 -3.72
N SER A 73 -16.61 -11.29 -4.26
CA SER A 73 -17.48 -12.40 -4.71
C SER A 73 -18.12 -13.19 -3.56
N ALA A 74 -17.51 -13.20 -2.38
CA ALA A 74 -18.11 -13.83 -1.19
C ALA A 74 -19.30 -13.01 -0.67
N ILE A 75 -19.29 -11.68 -0.83
CA ILE A 75 -20.43 -10.80 -0.51
C ILE A 75 -21.64 -11.19 -1.36
N MET A 76 -21.45 -11.35 -2.68
CA MET A 76 -22.53 -11.73 -3.58
C MET A 76 -23.10 -13.10 -3.22
N SER A 77 -22.24 -14.06 -2.89
CA SER A 77 -22.67 -15.40 -2.48
C SER A 77 -23.46 -15.38 -1.17
N ALA A 78 -23.06 -14.55 -0.21
CA ALA A 78 -23.80 -14.35 1.03
C ALA A 78 -25.15 -13.65 0.79
N GLN A 79 -25.21 -12.66 -0.09
CA GLN A 79 -26.47 -12.01 -0.48
C GLN A 79 -27.43 -13.01 -1.14
N THR A 80 -26.94 -13.79 -2.10
CA THR A 80 -27.71 -14.87 -2.72
C THR A 80 -28.23 -15.87 -1.68
N ALA A 81 -27.39 -16.28 -0.72
CA ALA A 81 -27.83 -17.17 0.36
C ALA A 81 -29.00 -16.58 1.17
N LEU A 82 -28.95 -15.27 1.48
CA LEU A 82 -30.03 -14.59 2.19
C LEU A 82 -31.32 -14.44 1.37
N GLU A 83 -31.24 -14.42 0.04
CA GLU A 83 -32.43 -14.47 -0.83
C GLU A 83 -33.16 -15.82 -0.74
N PHE A 84 -32.42 -16.90 -0.45
CA PHE A 84 -32.98 -18.25 -0.26
C PHE A 84 -33.35 -18.57 1.19
N ALA A 85 -32.89 -17.76 2.16
CA ALA A 85 -33.20 -17.96 3.57
C ALA A 85 -34.67 -17.66 3.89
N GLU A 86 -35.18 -18.25 4.97
CA GLU A 86 -36.51 -17.90 5.46
C GLU A 86 -36.57 -16.41 5.84
N PRO A 87 -37.71 -15.71 5.60
CA PRO A 87 -37.79 -14.26 5.81
C PRO A 87 -37.38 -13.78 7.21
N ASP A 88 -37.68 -14.56 8.25
CA ASP A 88 -37.26 -14.23 9.63
C ASP A 88 -35.74 -14.32 9.80
N VAL A 89 -35.13 -15.41 9.31
CA VAL A 89 -33.67 -15.62 9.35
C VAL A 89 -32.94 -14.55 8.53
N ALA A 90 -33.46 -14.19 7.36
CA ALA A 90 -32.88 -13.14 6.53
C ALA A 90 -32.93 -11.76 7.24
N ALA A 91 -34.02 -11.45 7.94
CA ALA A 91 -34.21 -10.16 8.62
C ALA A 91 -33.25 -9.93 9.81
N ARG A 92 -32.81 -11.02 10.45
CA ARG A 92 -31.88 -11.04 11.60
C ARG A 92 -30.44 -11.44 11.24
N THR A 93 -30.14 -11.55 9.94
CA THR A 93 -28.79 -11.83 9.45
C THR A 93 -28.16 -10.57 8.86
N HIS A 94 -26.92 -10.29 9.25
CA HIS A 94 -26.21 -9.07 8.91
C HIS A 94 -24.84 -9.38 8.33
N ILE A 95 -24.48 -8.76 7.20
CA ILE A 95 -23.15 -8.89 6.61
C ILE A 95 -22.25 -7.81 7.21
N SER A 96 -21.19 -8.24 7.90
CA SER A 96 -20.20 -7.36 8.53
C SER A 96 -19.34 -6.65 7.49
N ARG A 97 -18.91 -5.43 7.82
CA ARG A 97 -17.91 -4.67 7.04
C ARG A 97 -16.49 -4.78 7.61
N ALA A 98 -16.29 -5.62 8.62
CA ALA A 98 -15.00 -5.77 9.28
C ALA A 98 -13.99 -6.56 8.42
N PRO A 99 -12.68 -6.36 8.63
CA PRO A 99 -11.65 -7.28 8.11
C PRO A 99 -11.91 -8.71 8.59
N LEU A 100 -11.73 -9.72 7.72
CA LEU A 100 -12.13 -11.10 8.01
C LEU A 100 -11.53 -11.62 9.32
N VAL A 101 -10.19 -11.67 9.43
CA VAL A 101 -9.52 -12.35 10.54
C VAL A 101 -9.66 -11.55 11.84
N GLU A 102 -9.19 -10.32 11.85
CA GLU A 102 -9.19 -9.48 13.06
C GLU A 102 -10.62 -9.17 13.51
N GLY A 103 -11.53 -8.97 12.57
CA GLY A 103 -12.94 -8.71 12.84
C GLY A 103 -13.63 -9.89 13.48
N VAL A 104 -13.44 -11.11 12.95
CA VAL A 104 -14.00 -12.34 13.54
C VAL A 104 -13.45 -12.59 14.94
N VAL A 105 -12.15 -12.37 15.16
CA VAL A 105 -11.53 -12.59 16.47
C VAL A 105 -12.12 -11.63 17.51
N ALA A 106 -12.22 -10.35 17.17
CA ALA A 106 -12.82 -9.34 18.02
C ALA A 106 -14.32 -9.61 18.25
N ALA A 107 -15.03 -10.05 17.21
CA ALA A 107 -16.45 -10.42 17.28
C ALA A 107 -16.68 -11.62 18.20
N ALA A 108 -15.88 -12.68 18.08
CA ALA A 108 -15.98 -13.88 18.91
C ALA A 108 -15.75 -13.56 20.38
N ALA A 109 -14.73 -12.76 20.69
CA ALA A 109 -14.49 -12.29 22.06
C ALA A 109 -15.70 -11.50 22.60
N LYS A 110 -16.31 -10.63 21.77
CA LYS A 110 -17.45 -9.79 22.17
C LYS A 110 -18.76 -10.55 22.29
N ALA A 111 -19.01 -11.49 21.39
CA ALA A 111 -20.16 -12.39 21.39
C ALA A 111 -20.13 -13.32 22.60
N ALA A 112 -18.94 -13.82 22.97
CA ALA A 112 -18.75 -14.64 24.17
C ALA A 112 -19.09 -13.90 25.48
N LEU A 113 -19.12 -12.56 25.47
CA LEU A 113 -19.58 -11.74 26.59
C LEU A 113 -21.10 -11.48 26.57
N GLY A 114 -21.85 -12.07 25.63
CA GLY A 114 -23.30 -11.90 25.50
C GLY A 114 -23.72 -10.55 24.94
N THR A 115 -22.84 -9.85 24.22
CA THR A 115 -23.15 -8.57 23.57
C THR A 115 -24.12 -8.80 22.39
N ASP A 116 -25.01 -7.84 22.14
CA ASP A 116 -25.89 -7.88 20.98
C ASP A 116 -25.13 -7.72 19.66
N TRP A 117 -25.77 -8.05 18.52
CA TRP A 117 -25.10 -8.05 17.23
C TRP A 117 -24.53 -6.68 16.83
N ARG A 118 -25.17 -5.58 17.26
CA ARG A 118 -24.69 -4.22 16.97
C ARG A 118 -23.39 -3.92 17.72
N GLY A 119 -23.30 -4.31 18.98
CA GLY A 119 -22.07 -4.19 19.76
C GLY A 119 -20.98 -5.12 19.27
N VAL A 120 -21.33 -6.34 18.85
CA VAL A 120 -20.39 -7.29 18.21
C VAL A 120 -19.86 -6.73 16.89
N GLU A 121 -20.72 -6.21 16.01
CA GLU A 121 -20.32 -5.60 14.73
C GLU A 121 -19.48 -4.33 14.96
N ALA A 122 -19.84 -3.50 15.94
CA ALA A 122 -19.06 -2.31 16.27
C ALA A 122 -17.64 -2.67 16.72
N GLU A 123 -17.48 -3.72 17.52
CA GLU A 123 -16.17 -4.22 17.95
C GLU A 123 -15.40 -4.86 16.79
N ALA A 124 -16.08 -5.68 15.99
CA ALA A 124 -15.49 -6.33 14.82
C ALA A 124 -14.92 -5.31 13.83
N ARG A 125 -15.66 -4.22 13.54
CA ARG A 125 -15.19 -3.13 12.67
C ARG A 125 -14.00 -2.37 13.24
N ARG A 126 -13.78 -2.43 14.55
CA ARG A 126 -12.59 -1.91 15.23
C ARG A 126 -11.45 -2.91 15.24
N GLY A 127 -11.57 -4.10 14.63
CA GLY A 127 -10.49 -5.09 14.55
C GLY A 127 -9.20 -4.56 13.90
N LEU A 128 -9.31 -3.56 13.01
CA LEU A 128 -8.15 -2.86 12.47
C LEU A 128 -7.51 -1.89 13.49
N LYS A 129 -8.29 -1.40 14.47
CA LYS A 129 -7.88 -0.32 15.37
C LYS A 129 -6.67 -0.65 16.25
N PRO A 130 -6.54 -1.86 16.84
CA PRO A 130 -5.32 -2.22 17.54
C PRO A 130 -4.10 -2.19 16.63
N LYS A 131 -4.22 -2.59 15.37
CA LYS A 131 -3.12 -2.46 14.40
C LYS A 131 -2.86 -1.01 14.08
N GLU A 132 -3.88 -0.21 13.80
CA GLU A 132 -3.67 1.25 13.67
C GLU A 132 -2.96 1.80 14.90
N THR A 133 -3.42 1.55 16.12
CA THR A 133 -2.81 2.12 17.34
C THR A 133 -1.45 1.54 17.71
N LEU A 134 -1.21 0.25 17.54
CA LEU A 134 0.06 -0.41 17.85
C LEU A 134 1.08 -0.34 16.71
N VAL A 135 0.63 0.03 15.50
CA VAL A 135 1.50 0.42 14.38
C VAL A 135 1.61 1.97 14.33
N ASP A 136 0.72 2.70 15.02
CA ASP A 136 0.76 4.16 15.29
C ASP A 136 1.45 4.52 16.62
N ASP A 137 2.06 3.56 17.32
CA ASP A 137 3.28 3.76 18.11
C ASP A 137 4.29 2.74 17.54
N ASP A 138 5.26 3.22 16.78
CA ASP A 138 6.38 2.46 16.21
C ASP A 138 6.10 1.46 15.04
N LEU A 139 6.19 1.97 13.79
CA LEU A 139 7.10 1.34 12.80
C LEU A 139 8.57 1.76 13.03
N ALA A 140 8.87 2.31 14.21
CA ALA A 140 10.19 2.55 14.76
C ALA A 140 10.51 1.48 15.84
N ALA A 141 10.51 0.21 15.44
CA ALA A 141 11.30 -0.85 16.07
C ALA A 141 11.25 -2.09 15.19
N ASP A 142 12.04 -2.10 14.11
CA ASP A 142 12.65 -3.37 13.70
C ASP A 142 13.58 -3.75 14.86
N PRO A 143 13.49 -4.94 15.47
CA PRO A 143 14.44 -5.31 16.50
C PRO A 143 15.82 -5.32 15.86
N THR A 144 16.63 -4.32 16.19
CA THR A 144 18.07 -4.37 16.00
C THR A 144 18.53 -5.72 16.51
N PRO A 145 19.20 -6.58 15.71
CA PRO A 145 19.93 -7.67 16.30
C PRO A 145 21.00 -7.01 17.17
N THR A 146 20.86 -7.12 18.49
CA THR A 146 21.91 -6.74 19.42
C THR A 146 23.11 -7.61 19.10
N VAL A 147 24.15 -6.96 18.60
CA VAL A 147 25.46 -7.56 18.38
C VAL A 147 26.05 -7.82 19.76
N ASP A 148 25.85 -9.03 20.28
CA ASP A 148 26.70 -9.58 21.34
C ASP A 148 27.82 -10.40 20.68
N ASP A 149 29.05 -9.96 20.97
CA ASP A 149 30.37 -10.52 20.70
C ASP A 149 30.43 -11.78 19.82
N VAL A 150 30.88 -11.60 18.57
CA VAL A 150 31.51 -12.68 17.81
C VAL A 150 33.02 -12.51 17.95
N ASP A 151 33.60 -13.47 18.65
CA ASP A 151 35.04 -13.69 18.80
C ASP A 151 35.79 -13.48 17.47
N THR A 152 36.87 -12.72 17.58
CA THR A 152 37.90 -12.57 16.56
C THR A 152 38.42 -13.94 16.11
N VAL A 153 38.25 -14.25 14.83
CA VAL A 153 39.09 -15.22 14.14
C VAL A 153 39.83 -14.47 13.04
N ALA A 154 41.12 -14.24 13.28
CA ALA A 154 42.04 -13.88 12.22
C ALA A 154 42.16 -15.09 11.26
N ASP A 155 41.98 -14.89 9.95
CA ASP A 155 43.09 -15.05 9.01
C ASP A 155 42.78 -14.61 7.56
N GLU A 156 43.85 -14.08 6.94
CA GLU A 156 44.21 -14.08 5.51
C GLU A 156 43.32 -13.44 4.43
N GLY A 157 43.75 -12.23 3.98
CA GLY A 157 43.49 -11.72 2.64
C GLY A 157 43.58 -10.19 2.55
N LEU A 158 44.75 -9.65 2.19
CA LEU A 158 44.94 -8.22 1.97
C LEU A 158 44.26 -7.79 0.65
N THR A 159 42.95 -7.52 0.69
CA THR A 159 42.25 -6.76 -0.34
C THR A 159 42.10 -5.31 0.11
N ASP A 160 42.42 -4.36 -0.76
CA ASP A 160 42.24 -2.93 -0.49
C ASP A 160 40.84 -2.66 0.09
N PRO A 161 40.71 -1.74 1.07
CA PRO A 161 39.39 -1.32 1.53
C PRO A 161 38.57 -0.82 0.33
N PRO A 162 37.26 -1.11 0.26
CA PRO A 162 36.42 -0.61 -0.83
C PRO A 162 36.57 0.92 -0.93
N PRO A 163 36.64 1.48 -2.15
CA PRO A 163 36.82 2.92 -2.33
C PRO A 163 35.69 3.69 -1.65
N ASP A 164 36.04 4.81 -0.99
CA ASP A 164 35.06 5.68 -0.32
C ASP A 164 33.96 6.10 -1.32
N PRO A 165 32.69 5.68 -1.10
CA PRO A 165 31.59 5.96 -2.02
C PRO A 165 31.28 7.45 -2.13
N PHE A 166 31.80 8.27 -1.23
CA PHE A 166 31.61 9.72 -1.21
C PHE A 166 32.92 10.50 -1.30
N SER A 167 33.96 9.88 -1.86
CA SER A 167 35.27 10.51 -2.06
C SER A 167 35.12 11.91 -2.65
N PRO A 168 35.82 12.93 -2.11
CA PRO A 168 35.77 14.29 -2.66
C PRO A 168 36.27 14.37 -4.10
N LEU A 169 37.03 13.37 -4.57
CA LEU A 169 37.53 13.27 -5.95
C LEU A 169 36.46 12.83 -6.96
N LEU A 170 35.32 12.29 -6.50
CA LEU A 170 34.23 11.91 -7.37
C LEU A 170 33.44 13.15 -7.82
N PRO A 171 33.05 13.23 -9.11
CA PRO A 171 32.20 14.31 -9.59
C PRO A 171 30.83 14.25 -8.90
N ARG A 172 30.36 15.40 -8.44
CA ARG A 172 29.00 15.60 -7.93
C ARG A 172 28.12 16.05 -9.08
N MET A 173 27.07 15.28 -9.35
CA MET A 173 26.11 15.58 -10.40
C MET A 173 24.81 16.04 -9.75
N GLU A 174 24.56 17.35 -9.81
CA GLU A 174 23.29 17.92 -9.35
C GLU A 174 22.17 17.60 -10.32
N TYR A 175 21.08 17.08 -9.76
CA TYR A 175 19.85 16.78 -10.51
C TYR A 175 18.68 17.47 -9.85
N THR A 176 18.03 18.35 -10.61
CA THR A 176 16.68 18.80 -10.28
C THR A 176 15.68 17.87 -10.94
N LEU A 177 14.54 17.70 -10.27
CA LEU A 177 13.43 16.88 -10.75
C LEU A 177 12.35 17.78 -11.37
N ASP A 178 12.78 18.93 -11.92
CA ASP A 178 11.89 19.97 -12.43
C ASP A 178 11.23 19.54 -13.74
N LEU A 179 9.97 19.91 -13.88
CA LEU A 179 9.19 19.72 -15.09
C LEU A 179 9.36 20.94 -15.99
N ASN A 180 9.38 20.74 -17.31
CA ASN A 180 9.28 21.87 -18.24
C ASN A 180 7.81 22.12 -18.64
N PRO A 181 7.13 23.16 -18.11
CA PRO A 181 5.72 23.40 -18.43
C PRO A 181 5.49 23.83 -19.89
N GLU A 182 6.53 24.31 -20.60
CA GLU A 182 6.39 24.79 -21.99
C GLU A 182 5.93 23.73 -22.99
N GLY A 183 6.09 22.44 -22.64
CA GLY A 183 5.60 21.32 -23.45
C GLY A 183 4.09 21.12 -23.40
N TYR A 184 3.37 21.82 -22.53
CA TYR A 184 1.93 21.67 -22.37
C TYR A 184 1.16 22.92 -22.81
N VAL A 185 0.24 22.75 -23.74
CA VAL A 185 -0.75 23.77 -24.10
C VAL A 185 -2.13 23.22 -23.80
N SER A 186 -2.89 23.93 -22.95
CA SER A 186 -4.27 23.59 -22.66
C SER A 186 -5.15 23.69 -23.92
N THR A 187 -6.09 22.75 -24.07
CA THR A 187 -7.12 22.79 -25.12
C THR A 187 -8.26 23.77 -24.82
N GLY A 188 -8.38 24.24 -23.58
CA GLY A 188 -9.48 25.09 -23.12
C GLY A 188 -10.84 24.37 -23.03
N GLU A 189 -10.91 23.07 -23.32
CA GLU A 189 -12.13 22.27 -23.28
C GLU A 189 -12.04 21.23 -22.16
N ALA A 190 -12.88 21.37 -21.12
CA ALA A 190 -12.84 20.52 -19.93
C ALA A 190 -12.87 19.01 -20.24
N ALA A 191 -13.71 18.59 -21.19
CA ALA A 191 -13.81 17.18 -21.59
C ALA A 191 -12.53 16.64 -22.23
N ARG A 192 -11.87 17.45 -23.10
CA ARG A 192 -10.60 17.08 -23.73
C ARG A 192 -9.45 17.09 -22.72
N GLU A 193 -9.43 18.05 -21.82
CA GLU A 193 -8.44 18.09 -20.74
C GLU A 193 -8.58 16.90 -19.80
N LEU A 194 -9.81 16.46 -19.50
CA LEU A 194 -10.05 15.26 -18.69
C LEU A 194 -9.57 13.99 -19.41
N GLU A 195 -9.82 13.88 -20.71
CA GLU A 195 -9.30 12.78 -21.52
C GLU A 195 -7.76 12.76 -21.51
N ARG A 196 -7.12 13.91 -21.73
CA ARG A 196 -5.65 14.04 -21.67
C ARG A 196 -5.09 13.67 -20.30
N PHE A 197 -5.75 14.09 -19.22
CA PHE A 197 -5.40 13.69 -17.85
C PHE A 197 -5.47 12.17 -17.66
N GLU A 198 -6.55 11.53 -18.09
CA GLU A 198 -6.70 10.07 -17.95
C GLU A 198 -5.66 9.30 -18.80
N VAL A 199 -5.38 9.77 -20.00
CA VAL A 199 -4.32 9.22 -20.86
C VAL A 199 -2.94 9.39 -20.21
N ALA A 200 -2.64 10.56 -19.65
CA ALA A 200 -1.39 10.84 -18.96
C ALA A 200 -1.21 9.93 -17.73
N ARG A 201 -2.27 9.76 -16.94
CA ARG A 201 -2.31 8.86 -15.78
C ARG A 201 -2.06 7.41 -16.17
N ALA A 202 -2.73 6.93 -17.22
CA ALA A 202 -2.51 5.59 -17.77
C ALA A 202 -1.07 5.40 -18.29
N ARG A 203 -0.51 6.40 -18.98
CA ARG A 203 0.88 6.39 -19.47
C ARG A 203 1.88 6.33 -18.31
N ALA A 204 1.65 7.10 -17.24
CA ALA A 204 2.46 7.06 -16.02
C ALA A 204 2.40 5.68 -15.36
N ALA A 205 1.20 5.15 -15.10
CA ALA A 205 1.04 3.81 -14.52
C ALA A 205 1.71 2.72 -15.36
N ALA A 206 1.57 2.76 -16.69
CA ALA A 206 2.23 1.81 -17.58
C ALA A 206 3.76 1.92 -17.56
N ALA A 207 4.31 3.12 -17.38
CA ALA A 207 5.76 3.32 -17.23
C ALA A 207 6.28 2.69 -15.93
N LEU A 208 5.57 2.92 -14.81
CA LEU A 208 5.90 2.31 -13.53
C LEU A 208 5.81 0.78 -13.56
N GLU A 209 4.79 0.22 -14.21
CA GLU A 209 4.67 -1.24 -14.37
C GLU A 209 5.79 -1.85 -15.23
N ARG A 210 6.39 -1.07 -16.14
CA ARG A 210 7.61 -1.51 -16.84
C ARG A 210 8.81 -1.54 -15.89
N ILE A 211 8.93 -0.54 -15.00
CA ILE A 211 9.99 -0.50 -13.98
C ILE A 211 9.84 -1.68 -13.02
N ALA A 212 8.64 -1.89 -12.45
CA ALA A 212 8.38 -3.00 -11.53
C ALA A 212 8.69 -4.37 -12.13
N ARG A 213 8.36 -4.59 -13.42
CA ARG A 213 8.68 -5.83 -14.15
C ARG A 213 10.15 -5.98 -14.55
N SER A 214 10.94 -4.92 -14.47
CA SER A 214 12.37 -4.97 -14.80
C SER A 214 13.23 -5.55 -13.68
N TYR A 215 12.67 -5.67 -12.47
CA TYR A 215 13.33 -6.25 -11.32
C TYR A 215 13.18 -7.77 -11.26
N ASP A 216 14.23 -8.45 -10.79
CA ASP A 216 14.29 -9.91 -10.65
C ASP A 216 13.41 -10.38 -9.49
N ASP A 217 12.29 -11.03 -9.82
CA ASP A 217 11.31 -11.54 -8.87
C ASP A 217 11.77 -12.80 -8.12
N THR A 218 12.92 -13.38 -8.48
CA THR A 218 13.53 -14.48 -7.74
C THR A 218 14.30 -13.98 -6.51
N THR A 219 14.76 -12.73 -6.52
CA THR A 219 15.43 -12.09 -5.38
C THR A 219 14.44 -11.40 -4.43
N GLU A 220 14.76 -11.40 -3.14
CA GLU A 220 13.95 -10.68 -2.15
C GLU A 220 13.95 -9.16 -2.40
N ALA A 221 15.13 -8.57 -2.61
CA ALA A 221 15.28 -7.16 -2.95
C ALA A 221 14.49 -6.78 -4.22
N GLY A 222 14.54 -7.59 -5.28
CA GLY A 222 13.78 -7.33 -6.50
C GLY A 222 12.26 -7.39 -6.29
N ARG A 223 11.76 -8.35 -5.49
CA ARG A 223 10.34 -8.41 -5.11
C ARG A 223 9.90 -7.21 -4.28
N GLU A 224 10.72 -6.78 -3.33
CA GLU A 224 10.41 -5.64 -2.47
C GLU A 224 10.37 -4.34 -3.27
N ILE A 225 11.38 -4.07 -4.10
CA ILE A 225 11.40 -2.89 -4.97
C ILE A 225 10.19 -2.89 -5.92
N ALA A 226 9.89 -4.03 -6.56
CA ALA A 226 8.72 -4.14 -7.43
C ALA A 226 7.41 -3.89 -6.67
N THR A 227 7.31 -4.31 -5.41
CA THR A 227 6.15 -4.06 -4.55
C THR A 227 5.98 -2.57 -4.26
N ILE A 228 7.06 -1.88 -3.87
CA ILE A 228 7.04 -0.43 -3.62
C ILE A 228 6.62 0.33 -4.89
N VAL A 229 7.18 -0.02 -6.05
CA VAL A 229 6.79 0.61 -7.33
C VAL A 229 5.31 0.39 -7.63
N ARG A 230 4.76 -0.81 -7.36
CA ARG A 230 3.32 -1.10 -7.54
C ARG A 230 2.43 -0.36 -6.53
N MET A 231 2.92 -0.02 -5.35
CA MET A 231 2.21 0.89 -4.45
C MET A 231 2.05 2.27 -5.10
N ILE A 232 3.09 2.79 -5.76
CA ILE A 232 2.98 4.06 -6.50
C ILE A 232 2.02 3.93 -7.68
N VAL A 233 1.99 2.78 -8.38
CA VAL A 233 0.98 2.50 -9.43
C VAL A 233 -0.44 2.61 -8.86
N ALA A 234 -0.68 2.07 -7.66
CA ALA A 234 -1.98 2.16 -7.02
C ALA A 234 -2.36 3.61 -6.67
N LEU A 235 -1.40 4.44 -6.23
CA LEU A 235 -1.62 5.87 -5.98
C LEU A 235 -1.98 6.63 -7.27
N VAL A 236 -1.24 6.40 -8.36
CA VAL A 236 -1.53 7.00 -9.67
C VAL A 236 -2.92 6.58 -10.17
N ASN A 237 -3.32 5.33 -9.92
CA ASN A 237 -4.62 4.80 -10.35
C ASN A 237 -5.78 5.11 -9.41
N ASP A 238 -5.57 5.84 -8.30
CA ASP A 238 -6.64 6.15 -7.36
C ASP A 238 -7.77 6.91 -8.07
N ARG A 239 -8.99 6.35 -8.02
CA ARG A 239 -10.21 6.94 -8.59
C ARG A 239 -10.58 8.28 -7.96
N ARG A 240 -10.01 8.63 -6.80
CA ARG A 240 -10.14 9.95 -6.19
C ARG A 240 -9.47 11.02 -7.06
N LEU A 241 -8.31 10.72 -7.66
CA LEU A 241 -7.62 11.65 -8.56
C LEU A 241 -8.46 11.97 -9.79
N SER A 242 -9.06 10.96 -10.43
CA SER A 242 -9.99 11.15 -11.56
C SER A 242 -11.20 12.00 -11.21
N ARG A 243 -11.84 11.74 -10.06
CA ARG A 243 -13.01 12.51 -9.62
C ARG A 243 -12.66 13.95 -9.27
N MET A 244 -11.51 14.17 -8.65
CA MET A 244 -10.97 15.49 -8.35
C MET A 244 -10.71 16.26 -9.65
N ALA A 245 -9.93 15.68 -10.58
CA ALA A 245 -9.60 16.30 -11.85
C ALA A 245 -10.86 16.68 -12.65
N ALA A 246 -11.86 15.79 -12.72
CA ALA A 246 -13.11 16.07 -13.42
C ALA A 246 -13.88 17.26 -12.84
N ALA A 247 -13.89 17.43 -11.51
CA ALA A 247 -14.56 18.55 -10.85
C ALA A 247 -13.83 19.87 -11.11
N ASP A 248 -12.51 19.88 -10.95
CA ASP A 248 -11.69 21.08 -11.09
C ASP A 248 -11.57 21.54 -12.56
N LEU A 249 -11.53 20.58 -13.49
CA LEU A 249 -11.48 20.86 -14.93
C LEU A 249 -12.74 21.52 -15.47
N ALA A 250 -13.89 21.33 -14.81
CA ALA A 250 -15.13 22.00 -15.17
C ALA A 250 -15.07 23.51 -14.95
N GLU A 251 -14.28 23.96 -13.95
CA GLU A 251 -14.07 25.38 -13.66
C GLU A 251 -12.84 25.94 -14.37
N THR A 252 -11.77 25.14 -14.47
CA THR A 252 -10.54 25.48 -15.17
C THR A 252 -10.16 24.38 -16.13
N PRO A 253 -10.40 24.56 -17.43
CA PRO A 253 -10.03 23.57 -18.43
C PRO A 253 -8.53 23.66 -18.74
N ASP A 254 -7.69 23.32 -17.77
CA ASP A 254 -6.23 23.19 -17.90
C ASP A 254 -5.77 22.08 -16.95
N ALA A 255 -5.54 20.88 -17.49
CA ALA A 255 -5.19 19.72 -16.70
C ALA A 255 -3.82 19.85 -16.04
N PHE A 256 -2.86 20.52 -16.68
CA PHE A 256 -1.54 20.70 -16.09
C PHE A 256 -1.65 21.58 -14.84
N ARG A 257 -2.29 22.74 -14.98
CA ARG A 257 -2.51 23.66 -13.85
C ARG A 257 -3.33 23.03 -12.72
N VAL A 258 -4.42 22.34 -13.07
CA VAL A 258 -5.29 21.66 -12.08
C VAL A 258 -4.53 20.60 -11.30
N VAL A 259 -3.74 19.76 -11.97
CA VAL A 259 -2.97 18.70 -11.32
C VAL A 259 -1.88 19.29 -10.43
N GLU A 260 -1.11 20.26 -10.95
CA GLU A 260 -0.04 20.94 -10.22
C GLU A 260 -0.59 21.57 -8.93
N GLU A 261 -1.58 22.46 -9.03
CA GLU A 261 -2.12 23.17 -7.86
C GLU A 261 -2.71 22.23 -6.81
N ARG A 262 -3.42 21.18 -7.25
CA ARG A 262 -4.10 20.26 -6.33
C ARG A 262 -3.12 19.34 -5.63
N LEU A 263 -2.19 18.72 -6.36
CA LEU A 263 -1.23 17.80 -5.78
C LEU A 263 -0.16 18.53 -4.96
N ASP A 264 0.23 19.75 -5.35
CA ASP A 264 1.11 20.58 -4.53
C ASP A 264 0.43 21.03 -3.24
N SER A 265 -0.85 21.42 -3.31
CA SER A 265 -1.64 21.74 -2.10
C SER A 265 -1.74 20.53 -1.16
N LEU A 266 -1.96 19.34 -1.71
CA LEU A 266 -2.02 18.10 -0.93
C LEU A 266 -0.66 17.77 -0.32
N ALA A 267 0.42 17.81 -1.12
CA ALA A 267 1.77 17.57 -0.65
C ALA A 267 2.18 18.56 0.44
N GLY A 268 1.83 19.84 0.32
CA GLY A 268 2.10 20.86 1.32
C GLY A 268 1.36 20.60 2.64
N LYS A 269 0.09 20.17 2.60
CA LYS A 269 -0.67 19.79 3.80
C LYS A 269 -0.06 18.57 4.49
N ILE A 270 0.38 17.58 3.72
CA ILE A 270 1.05 16.38 4.23
C ILE A 270 2.43 16.73 4.81
N ALA A 271 3.19 17.60 4.15
CA ALA A 271 4.50 18.06 4.63
C ALA A 271 4.41 18.92 5.92
N ALA A 272 3.25 19.53 6.18
CA ALA A 272 2.97 20.25 7.43
C ALA A 272 2.46 19.33 8.56
N ALA A 273 2.33 18.02 8.32
CA ALA A 273 1.85 17.07 9.32
C ALA A 273 2.81 16.98 10.53
N PRO A 274 2.28 16.72 11.74
CA PRO A 274 3.06 16.75 12.98
C PRO A 274 4.13 15.65 13.08
N THR A 275 3.97 14.53 12.39
CA THR A 275 4.87 13.36 12.43
C THR A 275 5.78 13.31 11.21
N SER A 276 7.05 12.89 11.37
CA SER A 276 8.01 12.69 10.26
C SER A 276 7.50 11.73 9.18
N GLN A 277 6.87 10.62 9.57
CA GLN A 277 6.37 9.60 8.65
C GLN A 277 5.27 10.11 7.71
N LEU A 278 4.33 10.92 8.19
CA LEU A 278 3.35 11.59 7.32
C LEU A 278 4.05 12.60 6.41
N ARG A 279 5.06 13.33 6.88
CA ARG A 279 5.82 14.26 6.03
C ARG A 279 6.57 13.54 4.91
N GLU A 280 7.02 12.31 5.13
CA GLU A 280 7.66 11.47 4.12
C GLU A 280 6.70 11.04 3.00
N GLN A 281 5.39 10.85 3.29
CA GLN A 281 4.37 10.61 2.26
C GLN A 281 4.20 11.79 1.29
N SER A 282 4.65 12.99 1.66
CA SER A 282 4.60 14.14 0.75
C SER A 282 5.53 13.97 -0.46
N ILE A 283 6.60 13.17 -0.32
CA ILE A 283 7.53 12.83 -1.42
C ILE A 283 6.79 12.00 -2.47
N ASP A 284 5.99 11.02 -2.06
CA ASP A 284 5.22 10.18 -2.98
C ASP A 284 4.12 10.98 -3.69
N VAL A 285 3.48 11.93 -3.02
CA VAL A 285 2.51 12.84 -3.66
C VAL A 285 3.19 13.75 -4.67
N ARG A 286 4.36 14.32 -4.35
CA ARG A 286 5.17 15.09 -5.32
C ARG A 286 5.63 14.24 -6.49
N LEU A 287 5.99 12.98 -6.25
CA LEU A 287 6.33 12.02 -7.29
C LEU A 287 5.13 11.75 -8.21
N VAL A 288 3.94 11.48 -7.66
CA VAL A 288 2.72 11.28 -8.45
C VAL A 288 2.40 12.52 -9.29
N SER A 289 2.53 13.73 -8.71
CA SER A 289 2.38 14.99 -9.44
C SER A 289 3.35 15.05 -10.63
N ARG A 290 4.63 14.81 -10.38
CA ARG A 290 5.67 14.83 -11.40
C ARG A 290 5.42 13.83 -12.53
N LEU A 291 4.99 12.62 -12.20
CA LEU A 291 4.70 11.59 -13.19
C LEU A 291 3.51 11.96 -14.09
N ILE A 292 2.45 12.53 -13.51
CA ILE A 292 1.27 12.93 -14.29
C ILE A 292 1.58 14.16 -15.14
N LEU A 293 2.20 15.19 -14.57
CA LEU A 293 2.56 16.42 -15.28
C LEU A 293 3.59 16.15 -16.38
N GLY A 294 4.59 15.31 -16.12
CA GLY A 294 5.53 14.85 -17.13
C GLY A 294 4.84 14.11 -18.27
N ALA A 295 3.82 13.29 -17.96
CA ALA A 295 3.06 12.57 -18.98
C ALA A 295 2.19 13.51 -19.82
N LEU A 296 1.59 14.52 -19.19
CA LEU A 296 0.80 15.56 -19.85
C LEU A 296 1.67 16.39 -20.82
N ALA A 297 2.86 16.77 -20.40
CA ALA A 297 3.83 17.51 -21.21
C ALA A 297 4.66 16.62 -22.17
N GLU A 298 4.30 15.34 -22.28
CA GLU A 298 5.00 14.33 -23.10
C GLU A 298 6.50 14.16 -22.82
N GLN A 299 6.92 14.49 -21.60
CA GLN A 299 8.29 14.37 -21.16
C GLN A 299 8.67 12.94 -20.82
N PRO A 300 9.97 12.61 -20.81
CA PRO A 300 10.47 11.35 -20.28
C PRO A 300 9.94 11.11 -18.87
N LEU A 301 9.24 10.00 -18.71
CA LEU A 301 8.69 9.57 -17.44
C LEU A 301 9.76 8.78 -16.71
N ALA A 302 10.36 9.44 -15.71
CA ALA A 302 11.20 8.92 -14.63
C ALA A 302 12.72 9.07 -14.76
N GLY A 303 13.32 9.33 -13.59
CA GLY A 303 14.68 8.94 -13.22
C GLY A 303 15.68 10.09 -13.10
N VAL A 304 16.64 9.89 -12.18
CA VAL A 304 17.88 10.65 -12.20
C VAL A 304 18.49 10.57 -13.61
N ALA A 305 18.96 11.71 -14.11
CA ALA A 305 19.52 11.85 -15.45
C ALA A 305 18.54 11.89 -16.64
N ASN A 306 17.21 11.87 -16.44
CA ASN A 306 16.22 11.98 -17.54
C ASN A 306 16.49 11.01 -18.71
N GLY A 307 16.99 9.80 -18.41
CA GLY A 307 17.39 8.81 -19.42
C GLY A 307 18.79 8.99 -20.02
N ARG A 308 19.63 9.89 -19.49
CA ARG A 308 21.06 9.95 -19.82
C ARG A 308 21.79 8.79 -19.16
N GLU A 309 22.62 8.12 -19.93
CA GLU A 309 23.48 7.05 -19.43
C GLU A 309 24.62 7.63 -18.58
N ILE A 310 24.69 7.23 -17.32
CA ILE A 310 25.81 7.57 -16.43
C ILE A 310 26.89 6.52 -16.65
N THR A 311 28.02 6.91 -17.25
CA THR A 311 29.09 5.98 -17.65
C THR A 311 30.35 6.12 -16.79
N THR A 312 30.43 7.17 -15.97
CA THR A 312 31.57 7.45 -15.10
C THR A 312 31.17 7.40 -13.63
N PRO A 313 32.03 6.89 -12.73
CA PRO A 313 31.82 6.96 -11.28
C PRO A 313 31.49 8.39 -10.82
N CYS A 314 30.35 8.57 -10.16
CA CYS A 314 29.89 9.86 -9.65
C CYS A 314 29.03 9.72 -8.39
N VAL A 315 28.86 10.84 -7.69
CA VAL A 315 27.87 11.02 -6.62
C VAL A 315 26.71 11.82 -7.19
N ILE A 316 25.50 11.29 -7.07
CA ILE A 316 24.28 11.98 -7.47
C ILE A 316 23.83 12.88 -6.32
N VAL A 317 23.55 14.15 -6.60
CA VAL A 317 23.02 15.11 -5.63
C VAL A 317 21.58 15.45 -6.00
N LEU A 318 20.64 15.19 -5.09
CA LEU A 318 19.21 15.39 -5.28
C LEU A 318 18.62 16.27 -4.19
N PRO A 319 17.58 17.08 -4.51
CA PRO A 319 16.82 17.78 -3.49
C PRO A 319 16.04 16.79 -2.60
N GLU A 320 15.50 15.73 -3.17
CA GLU A 320 14.75 14.68 -2.48
C GLU A 320 14.95 13.35 -3.22
N LEU A 321 14.97 12.22 -2.51
CA LEU A 321 15.08 10.89 -3.09
C LEU A 321 13.74 10.16 -3.01
N ASP A 322 12.98 10.19 -4.10
CA ASP A 322 11.73 9.44 -4.24
C ASP A 322 11.96 7.98 -4.66
N ALA A 323 10.94 7.14 -4.49
CA ALA A 323 10.99 5.70 -4.77
C ALA A 323 11.42 5.37 -6.21
N ILE A 324 10.99 6.16 -7.19
CA ILE A 324 11.23 5.88 -8.61
C ILE A 324 12.60 6.38 -9.04
N SER A 325 13.02 7.55 -8.55
CA SER A 325 14.39 8.03 -8.72
C SER A 325 15.39 7.03 -8.13
N ALA A 326 15.10 6.46 -6.95
CA ALA A 326 15.91 5.41 -6.34
C ALA A 326 15.89 4.11 -7.16
N ALA A 327 14.72 3.66 -7.63
CA ALA A 327 14.59 2.44 -8.44
C ALA A 327 15.25 2.53 -9.83
N LEU A 328 15.66 3.71 -10.25
CA LEU A 328 16.38 3.90 -11.51
C LEU A 328 17.88 4.09 -11.31
N LEU A 329 18.36 4.07 -10.07
CA LEU A 329 19.79 4.02 -9.79
C LEU A 329 20.37 2.71 -10.34
N ARG A 330 21.46 2.85 -11.10
CA ARG A 330 22.24 1.71 -11.60
C ARG A 330 23.51 1.58 -10.75
N PRO A 331 23.64 0.49 -9.96
CA PRO A 331 24.89 0.25 -9.23
C PRO A 331 26.05 0.10 -10.21
N GLY A 332 27.18 0.72 -9.90
CA GLY A 332 28.38 0.76 -10.75
C GLY A 332 28.90 2.19 -10.96
N PRO A 333 28.36 2.95 -11.93
CA PRO A 333 28.74 4.34 -12.16
C PRO A 333 28.19 5.28 -11.08
N VAL A 334 27.11 4.92 -10.39
CA VAL A 334 26.65 5.64 -9.21
C VAL A 334 27.31 5.05 -7.99
N THR A 335 28.19 5.84 -7.36
CA THR A 335 28.95 5.44 -6.17
C THR A 335 28.23 5.78 -4.87
N GLY A 336 27.35 6.79 -4.89
CA GLY A 336 26.51 7.19 -3.77
C GLY A 336 25.49 8.27 -4.15
N VAL A 337 24.55 8.53 -3.25
CA VAL A 337 23.53 9.58 -3.39
C VAL A 337 23.59 10.53 -2.19
N GLU A 338 23.57 11.82 -2.50
CA GLU A 338 23.49 12.93 -1.56
C GLU A 338 22.09 13.56 -1.64
N VAL A 339 21.43 13.74 -0.51
CA VAL A 339 20.07 14.30 -0.45
C VAL A 339 20.03 15.52 0.46
N HIS A 340 19.48 16.63 -0.03
CA HIS A 340 19.25 17.83 0.77
C HIS A 340 18.02 17.67 1.68
N GLY A 341 18.18 17.75 3.00
CA GLY A 341 17.02 17.60 3.92
C GLY A 341 16.53 16.15 4.10
N TYR A 342 17.49 15.25 4.32
CA TYR A 342 17.31 13.81 4.45
C TYR A 342 16.33 13.35 5.54
N SER A 343 15.53 12.34 5.21
CA SER A 343 14.93 11.40 6.15
C SER A 343 15.41 9.99 5.78
N ASP A 344 15.83 9.19 6.77
CA ASP A 344 16.41 7.85 6.56
C ASP A 344 15.34 6.75 6.32
N THR A 345 14.07 7.14 6.38
CA THR A 345 12.92 6.23 6.54
C THR A 345 11.97 6.21 5.35
N GLY A 346 12.25 6.98 4.29
CA GLY A 346 11.43 7.03 3.07
C GLY A 346 11.65 5.86 2.11
N HIS A 347 10.70 5.65 1.19
CA HIS A 347 10.78 4.60 0.16
C HIS A 347 12.02 4.71 -0.75
N GLY A 348 12.46 5.94 -1.07
CA GLY A 348 13.67 6.16 -1.87
C GLY A 348 14.95 5.65 -1.20
N PRO A 349 15.29 6.10 0.03
CA PRO A 349 16.40 5.56 0.81
C PRO A 349 16.36 4.03 0.98
N ASN A 350 15.18 3.45 1.24
CA ASN A 350 15.06 1.99 1.36
C ASN A 350 15.41 1.27 0.05
N ILE A 351 14.87 1.73 -1.08
CA ILE A 351 15.22 1.15 -2.40
C ILE A 351 16.71 1.32 -2.70
N ALA A 352 17.32 2.46 -2.39
CA ALA A 352 18.76 2.66 -2.57
C ALA A 352 19.58 1.67 -1.74
N ARG A 353 19.16 1.39 -0.50
CA ARG A 353 19.79 0.38 0.37
C ARG A 353 19.67 -1.03 -0.20
N LEU A 354 18.50 -1.41 -0.70
CA LEU A 354 18.28 -2.70 -1.38
C LEU A 354 19.14 -2.86 -2.65
N LEU A 355 19.45 -1.75 -3.33
CA LEU A 355 20.35 -1.70 -4.47
C LEU A 355 21.84 -1.64 -4.10
N GLY A 356 22.17 -1.54 -2.80
CA GLY A 356 23.54 -1.37 -2.33
C GLY A 356 24.15 0.00 -2.67
N VAL A 357 23.33 1.02 -2.92
CA VAL A 357 23.79 2.39 -3.20
C VAL A 357 23.77 3.21 -1.90
N PRO A 358 24.93 3.65 -1.38
CA PRO A 358 24.99 4.46 -0.17
C PRO A 358 24.26 5.79 -0.33
N VAL A 359 23.52 6.20 0.70
CA VAL A 359 22.81 7.50 0.74
C VAL A 359 23.30 8.30 1.95
N ARG A 360 23.52 9.60 1.77
CA ARG A 360 23.84 10.51 2.88
C ARG A 360 23.06 11.81 2.83
N ALA A 361 22.79 12.35 4.01
CA ALA A 361 22.25 13.69 4.18
C ALA A 361 23.32 14.75 3.90
N VAL A 362 22.93 15.84 3.23
CA VAL A 362 23.74 17.06 3.14
C VAL A 362 22.94 18.23 3.70
N ALA A 363 23.59 19.08 4.50
CA ALA A 363 22.99 20.33 4.94
C ALA A 363 22.70 21.23 3.72
N ARG A 364 21.62 22.00 3.76
CA ARG A 364 21.44 23.13 2.83
C ARG A 364 22.36 24.25 3.32
N ASP A 365 23.32 24.66 2.49
CA ASP A 365 24.11 25.87 2.73
C ASP A 365 23.27 27.15 2.62
#